data_AF-A0ABD3QW01-F1
#
_entry.id   AF-A0ABD3QW01-F1
#
_cell.length_a   1.000
_cell.length_b   1.000
_cell.length_c   1.000
_cell.angle_alpha   90.00
_cell.angle_beta   90.00
_cell.angle_gamma   90.00
#
_symmetry.space_group_name_H-M   'P 1'
#
loop_
_entity.id
_entity.type
_entity.pdbx_description
1 polymer ?
#
loop_
_entity_poly.entity_id
_entity_poly.type
_entity_poly.pdbx_seq_one_letter_code
_entity_poly.pdbx_strand_id
1 'polypeptide(L)'
;MSMAAMTDVGGGTPDDDDADLVRRDRRRLERYRERKQRWSSSSSSSRRTTESQQDLSATTPFLVLIALLAVALALQFIIVFGWHHRRHDERVLGRRGGVGGGGGGGREYDPTTAHLTPRLPPLPPILNVRQIPNAEVLIDDVMSGQGPTVAGIALVLSRFLDALRESNKRLASRGPPHRVQRDEVHESFARLAKESLAPLEDAYRDRLIFPVRDDDSIFVSLASFRDHLLGNTLVGAFDQARHPDRLFVGVVVQNCLGLDPYPGESGSQCRTGAQVVGKGPDGRDKTKVSDAPPDRNGVEEFCISPNHKKYCDSGQVRALYLHEDESLGPAMARYYASKLWGGESYFVQVDSHLEFYEGWDELYINELKATRSFPKSMLSSYPPGFYAEEGGVLKGEPSTGARLCTCEFSDNDVEDHIIRINTGKGYNGDEEAPTQIPFVAAGFFFAPARFLLDVPFDPYLPWCFMGEEIMLSMRAWTHGWDVYAPRRNWIAHQYRPGRMGLPKFWGSVGRLFGRPGPGFSNQLKKRIIKRVKHLVGYSDCCTREMLMQDGDELVLLDVEHYGFGDVRSREEYLKWAKIDVDAKECHPIDWCNHGELL
;
A
#
# COMPACT_ATOMS: atom_id res chain seq x y z
N MET A 1 -1.16 -3.16 -18.03
CA MET A 1 -1.74 -4.41 -18.56
C MET A 1 -1.75 -5.37 -17.39
N SER A 2 -2.94 -5.73 -16.94
CA SER A 2 -3.22 -6.79 -15.98
C SER A 2 -4.64 -7.21 -16.36
N MET A 3 -4.73 -8.07 -17.37
CA MET A 3 -5.92 -8.86 -17.61
C MET A 3 -5.66 -10.14 -16.83
N ALA A 4 -6.56 -10.49 -15.91
CA ALA A 4 -6.68 -11.89 -15.52
C ALA A 4 -6.93 -12.65 -16.83
N ALA A 5 -6.02 -13.55 -17.18
CA ALA A 5 -6.18 -14.42 -18.32
C ALA A 5 -7.29 -15.42 -17.99
N MET A 6 -8.51 -15.14 -18.44
CA MET A 6 -9.46 -16.20 -18.75
C MET A 6 -9.00 -16.80 -20.06
N THR A 7 -8.26 -17.90 -20.00
CA THR A 7 -7.97 -18.75 -21.16
C THR A 7 -8.75 -20.05 -21.05
N ASP A 8 -9.60 -20.20 -22.06
CA ASP A 8 -10.32 -21.37 -22.56
C ASP A 8 -9.50 -22.67 -22.45
N VAL A 9 -10.06 -23.71 -21.84
CA VAL A 9 -9.58 -25.10 -21.97
C VAL A 9 -10.74 -25.89 -22.55
N GLY A 10 -10.58 -26.32 -23.80
CA GLY A 10 -11.66 -26.77 -24.66
C GLY A 10 -12.22 -28.16 -24.39
N GLY A 11 -13.28 -28.47 -25.15
CA GLY A 11 -13.63 -29.83 -25.54
C GLY A 11 -14.77 -30.50 -24.78
N GLY A 12 -15.90 -29.80 -24.57
CA GLY A 12 -17.16 -30.43 -24.17
C GLY A 12 -18.32 -29.68 -24.80
N THR A 13 -19.25 -30.39 -25.45
CA THR A 13 -20.43 -29.81 -26.10
C THR A 13 -21.24 -28.94 -25.11
N PRO A 14 -21.66 -27.72 -25.48
CA PRO A 14 -22.36 -26.83 -24.54
C PRO A 14 -23.80 -27.28 -24.32
N ASP A 15 -24.16 -27.44 -23.06
CA ASP A 15 -25.55 -27.52 -22.60
C ASP A 15 -26.27 -26.18 -22.83
N ASP A 16 -27.56 -26.26 -23.19
CA ASP A 16 -28.41 -25.16 -23.68
C ASP A 16 -28.56 -23.96 -22.69
N ASP A 17 -28.14 -24.09 -21.44
CA ASP A 17 -28.27 -23.05 -20.40
C ASP A 17 -27.22 -21.92 -20.53
N ASP A 18 -26.04 -22.18 -21.10
CA ASP A 18 -24.95 -21.18 -21.22
C ASP A 18 -25.20 -20.18 -22.37
N ALA A 19 -25.94 -20.61 -23.39
CA ALA A 19 -26.33 -19.75 -24.52
C ALA A 19 -27.34 -18.67 -24.11
N ASP A 20 -28.07 -18.88 -23.02
CA ASP A 20 -29.11 -17.99 -22.51
C ASP A 20 -28.54 -16.91 -21.57
N LEU A 21 -27.46 -17.21 -20.84
CA LEU A 21 -26.67 -16.23 -20.07
C LEU A 21 -25.99 -15.20 -20.97
N VAL A 22 -25.34 -15.66 -22.05
CA VAL A 22 -24.68 -14.77 -23.03
C VAL A 22 -25.68 -13.89 -23.78
N ARG A 23 -26.89 -14.41 -24.06
CA ARG A 23 -27.98 -13.61 -24.66
C ARG A 23 -28.56 -12.57 -23.70
N ARG A 24 -28.64 -12.86 -22.40
CA ARG A 24 -29.11 -11.91 -21.38
C ARG A 24 -28.13 -10.75 -21.17
N ASP A 25 -26.83 -11.02 -21.20
CA ASP A 25 -25.80 -9.99 -21.06
C ASP A 25 -25.72 -9.05 -22.29
N ARG A 26 -25.89 -9.59 -23.50
CA ARG A 26 -25.92 -8.77 -24.72
C ARG A 26 -27.11 -7.80 -24.73
N ARG A 27 -28.30 -8.25 -24.31
CA ARG A 27 -29.49 -7.37 -24.17
C ARG A 27 -29.35 -6.36 -23.02
N ARG A 28 -28.51 -6.63 -22.01
CA ARG A 28 -28.25 -5.71 -20.89
C ARG A 28 -27.29 -4.58 -21.29
N LEU A 29 -26.27 -4.91 -22.09
CA LEU A 29 -25.35 -3.95 -22.70
C LEU A 29 -26.03 -3.02 -23.72
N GLU A 30 -27.00 -3.51 -24.49
CA GLU A 30 -27.79 -2.69 -25.42
C GLU A 30 -28.65 -1.66 -24.67
N ARG A 31 -29.33 -2.07 -23.59
CA ARG A 31 -30.10 -1.15 -22.72
C ARG A 31 -29.24 -0.08 -22.04
N TYR A 32 -27.99 -0.40 -21.73
CA TYR A 32 -27.02 0.56 -21.21
C TYR A 32 -26.62 1.61 -22.27
N ARG A 33 -26.44 1.21 -23.53
CA ARG A 33 -26.16 2.13 -24.65
C ARG A 33 -27.33 3.06 -24.97
N GLU A 34 -28.56 2.55 -24.93
CA GLU A 34 -29.77 3.36 -25.14
C GLU A 34 -30.00 4.41 -24.04
N ARG A 35 -29.73 4.06 -22.77
CA ARG A 35 -29.80 5.03 -21.65
C ARG A 35 -28.77 6.15 -21.78
N LYS A 36 -27.57 5.85 -22.27
CA LYS A 36 -26.51 6.83 -22.48
C LYS A 36 -26.83 7.80 -23.63
N GLN A 37 -27.47 7.31 -24.70
CA GLN A 37 -27.96 8.17 -25.80
C GLN A 37 -29.11 9.07 -25.37
N ARG A 38 -30.07 8.56 -24.58
CA ARG A 38 -31.17 9.38 -24.01
C ARG A 38 -30.69 10.50 -23.10
N TRP A 39 -29.61 10.30 -22.36
CA TRP A 39 -29.02 11.34 -21.51
C TRP A 39 -28.32 12.43 -22.34
N SER A 40 -27.76 12.08 -23.50
CA SER A 40 -27.08 13.03 -24.38
C SER A 40 -28.04 13.91 -25.21
N SER A 41 -29.27 13.46 -25.45
CA SER A 41 -30.28 14.21 -26.21
C SER A 41 -31.16 15.12 -25.35
N SER A 42 -31.13 15.00 -24.02
CA SER A 42 -31.89 15.87 -23.11
C SER A 42 -31.16 17.17 -22.71
N SER A 43 -29.89 17.35 -23.11
CA SER A 43 -29.10 18.55 -22.77
C SER A 43 -29.06 19.62 -23.87
N SER A 44 -29.83 19.49 -24.95
CA SER A 44 -29.88 20.45 -26.06
C SER A 44 -31.27 21.04 -26.26
N SER A 45 -31.75 21.84 -25.29
CA SER A 45 -32.86 22.78 -25.56
C SER A 45 -32.79 24.02 -24.67
N SER A 46 -32.14 25.08 -25.14
CA SER A 46 -32.56 26.45 -24.80
C SER A 46 -32.15 27.46 -25.90
N ARG A 47 -33.16 27.78 -26.71
CA ARG A 47 -33.50 29.04 -27.41
C ARG A 47 -32.38 30.03 -27.79
N ARG A 48 -32.33 30.30 -29.10
CA ARG A 48 -31.85 31.55 -29.71
C ARG A 48 -32.79 32.71 -29.35
N THR A 49 -32.21 33.85 -28.99
CA THR A 49 -32.78 35.19 -29.23
C THR A 49 -31.67 36.09 -29.77
N THR A 50 -31.94 36.68 -30.92
CA THR A 50 -31.18 37.72 -31.61
C THR A 50 -31.32 39.06 -30.89
N GLU A 51 -30.23 39.84 -30.75
CA GLU A 51 -30.23 41.31 -30.87
C GLU A 51 -28.81 41.90 -30.78
N SER A 52 -28.71 43.15 -31.22
CA SER A 52 -27.62 43.87 -31.87
C SER A 52 -26.48 44.40 -30.98
N GLN A 53 -25.36 44.73 -31.63
CA GLN A 53 -24.31 45.63 -31.13
C GLN A 53 -24.89 46.99 -30.70
N GLN A 54 -24.52 47.48 -29.51
CA GLN A 54 -24.39 48.90 -29.18
C GLN A 54 -23.49 49.10 -27.95
N ASP A 55 -23.03 50.34 -27.80
CA ASP A 55 -21.78 50.84 -27.21
C ASP A 55 -21.49 50.69 -25.70
N LEU A 56 -20.17 50.64 -25.44
CA LEU A 56 -19.35 51.25 -24.38
C LEU A 56 -19.96 51.82 -23.07
N SER A 57 -19.22 51.48 -21.99
CA SER A 57 -19.00 52.21 -20.73
C SER A 57 -19.99 51.98 -19.58
N ALA A 58 -19.61 51.08 -18.65
CA ALA A 58 -19.82 51.16 -17.18
C ALA A 58 -19.62 49.77 -16.51
N THR A 59 -18.40 49.26 -16.39
CA THR A 59 -18.16 47.98 -15.66
C THR A 59 -17.01 47.99 -14.68
N THR A 60 -16.29 49.10 -14.52
CA THR A 60 -15.17 49.19 -13.57
C THR A 60 -15.57 49.20 -12.08
N PRO A 61 -16.70 49.76 -11.62
CA PRO A 61 -17.01 49.78 -10.18
C PRO A 61 -17.62 48.46 -9.65
N PHE A 62 -18.23 47.63 -10.51
CA PHE A 62 -18.90 46.40 -10.07
C PHE A 62 -17.92 45.24 -9.81
N LEU A 63 -16.86 45.16 -10.62
CA LEU A 63 -15.78 44.17 -10.42
C LEU A 63 -14.91 44.49 -9.19
N VAL A 64 -14.71 45.78 -8.89
CA VAL A 64 -14.00 46.21 -7.68
C VAL A 64 -14.82 45.88 -6.43
N LEU A 65 -16.14 46.01 -6.47
CA LEU A 65 -17.01 45.65 -5.33
C LEU A 65 -16.99 44.13 -5.05
N ILE A 66 -16.99 43.29 -6.09
CA ILE A 66 -16.88 41.84 -5.95
C ILE A 66 -15.51 41.44 -5.39
N ALA A 67 -14.43 42.08 -5.86
CA ALA A 67 -13.09 41.83 -5.34
C ALA A 67 -12.95 42.26 -3.86
N LEU A 68 -13.52 43.39 -3.46
CA LEU A 68 -13.53 43.85 -2.08
C LEU A 68 -14.36 42.95 -1.16
N LEU A 69 -15.49 42.41 -1.64
CA LEU A 69 -16.28 41.42 -0.92
C LEU A 69 -15.52 40.10 -0.73
N ALA A 70 -14.79 39.64 -1.75
CA ALA A 70 -13.94 38.44 -1.65
C ALA A 70 -12.80 38.62 -0.64
N VAL A 71 -12.16 39.81 -0.63
CA VAL A 71 -11.12 40.15 0.35
C VAL A 71 -11.69 40.26 1.76
N ALA A 72 -12.89 40.84 1.93
CA ALA A 72 -13.56 40.94 3.22
C ALA A 72 -13.95 39.56 3.79
N LEU A 73 -14.43 38.65 2.94
CA LEU A 73 -14.73 37.27 3.33
C LEU A 73 -13.46 36.48 3.69
N ALA A 74 -12.37 36.67 2.93
CA ALA A 74 -11.07 36.07 3.25
C ALA A 74 -10.50 36.59 4.58
N LEU A 75 -10.62 37.89 4.86
CA LEU A 75 -10.21 38.49 6.13
C LEU A 75 -11.08 38.02 7.30
N GLN A 76 -12.40 37.87 7.11
CA GLN A 76 -13.26 37.24 8.12
C GLN A 76 -12.86 35.78 8.38
N PHE A 77 -12.51 35.03 7.34
CA PHE A 77 -12.04 33.66 7.49
C PHE A 77 -10.74 33.61 8.30
N ILE A 78 -9.77 34.48 8.00
CA ILE A 78 -8.49 34.60 8.73
C ILE A 78 -8.70 35.03 10.18
N ILE A 79 -9.62 35.96 10.46
CA ILE A 79 -9.89 36.43 11.82
C ILE A 79 -10.60 35.36 12.64
N VAL A 80 -11.59 34.66 12.08
CA VAL A 80 -12.35 33.62 12.79
C VAL A 80 -11.47 32.37 13.03
N PHE A 81 -10.72 31.91 12.02
CA PHE A 81 -9.79 30.78 12.19
C PHE A 81 -8.58 31.16 13.06
N GLY A 82 -8.01 32.35 12.85
CA GLY A 82 -6.89 32.86 13.64
C GLY A 82 -7.24 33.03 15.12
N TRP A 83 -8.47 33.45 15.43
CA TRP A 83 -8.95 33.58 16.81
C TRP A 83 -9.30 32.22 17.45
N HIS A 84 -9.81 31.27 16.67
CA HIS A 84 -10.07 29.90 17.15
C HIS A 84 -8.77 29.13 17.42
N HIS A 85 -7.73 29.34 16.61
CA HIS A 85 -6.40 28.73 16.80
C HIS A 85 -5.68 29.34 18.02
N ARG A 86 -5.73 30.67 18.20
CA ARG A 86 -5.09 31.36 19.33
C ARG A 86 -5.70 30.99 20.69
N ARG A 87 -7.02 30.75 20.76
CA ARG A 87 -7.69 30.28 21.97
C ARG A 87 -7.42 28.81 22.31
N HIS A 88 -7.05 28.00 21.32
CA HIS A 88 -6.61 26.62 21.56
C HIS A 88 -5.18 26.60 22.12
N ASP A 89 -4.28 27.45 21.62
CA ASP A 89 -2.92 27.60 22.14
C ASP A 89 -2.87 28.17 23.56
N GLU A 90 -3.71 29.17 23.90
CA GLU A 90 -3.71 29.74 25.26
C GLU A 90 -4.29 28.78 26.33
N ARG A 91 -5.17 27.84 25.95
CA ARG A 91 -5.67 26.80 26.87
C ARG A 91 -4.73 25.61 27.02
N VAL A 92 -3.81 25.40 26.08
CA VAL A 92 -2.83 24.29 26.09
C VAL A 92 -1.44 24.74 26.57
N LEU A 93 -1.10 26.03 26.49
CA LEU A 93 0.24 26.56 26.83
C LEU A 93 0.28 27.54 28.03
N GLY A 94 -0.83 27.76 28.72
CA GLY A 94 -0.91 28.68 29.86
C GLY A 94 -0.80 28.02 31.24
N ARG A 95 0.38 27.51 31.64
CA ARG A 95 0.80 27.44 33.06
C ARG A 95 2.28 27.02 33.21
N ARG A 96 3.17 28.01 33.30
CA ARG A 96 4.47 27.89 33.97
C ARG A 96 4.51 28.82 35.17
N GLY A 97 4.95 28.30 36.32
CA GLY A 97 5.53 29.07 37.41
C GLY A 97 4.63 29.29 38.64
N GLY A 98 4.66 28.36 39.59
CA GLY A 98 4.10 28.53 40.92
C GLY A 98 4.31 27.28 41.77
N VAL A 99 5.40 27.24 42.52
CA VAL A 99 5.70 26.21 43.53
C VAL A 99 4.58 26.23 44.59
N GLY A 100 3.90 25.11 44.77
CA GLY A 100 2.88 24.90 45.81
C GLY A 100 2.27 23.52 45.68
N GLY A 101 2.54 22.64 46.66
CA GLY A 101 2.15 21.23 46.64
C GLY A 101 0.63 21.00 46.60
N GLY A 102 0.24 19.93 45.92
CA GLY A 102 -1.12 19.40 45.88
C GLY A 102 -1.19 18.19 44.96
N GLY A 103 -1.39 17.00 45.55
CA GLY A 103 -1.29 15.72 44.87
C GLY A 103 -2.39 15.47 43.82
N GLY A 104 -1.97 14.86 42.71
CA GLY A 104 -2.81 14.26 41.68
C GLY A 104 -1.91 13.39 40.80
N GLY A 105 -2.09 12.07 40.86
CA GLY A 105 -1.15 11.07 40.33
C GLY A 105 -0.92 11.17 38.82
N GLY A 106 0.28 11.60 38.43
CA GLY A 106 0.85 11.28 37.13
C GLY A 106 1.40 9.86 37.20
N ARG A 107 0.96 8.97 36.30
CA ARG A 107 1.64 7.68 36.11
C ARG A 107 3.07 7.98 35.66
N GLU A 108 4.02 7.40 36.38
CA GLU A 108 5.45 7.42 36.07
C GLU A 108 5.68 6.94 34.63
N TYR A 109 6.56 7.62 33.88
CA TYR A 109 6.89 7.22 32.50
C TYR A 109 7.60 5.87 32.55
N ASP A 110 6.96 4.85 31.99
CA ASP A 110 7.50 3.49 31.90
C ASP A 110 7.98 3.23 30.46
N PRO A 111 9.31 3.13 30.23
CA PRO A 111 9.88 2.86 28.91
C PRO A 111 9.39 1.55 28.29
N THR A 112 9.00 0.57 29.12
CA THR A 112 8.53 -0.74 28.63
C THR A 112 7.14 -0.68 28.01
N THR A 113 6.36 0.36 28.31
CA THR A 113 5.01 0.58 27.76
C THR A 113 4.92 1.83 26.87
N ALA A 114 6.02 2.55 26.66
CA ALA A 114 6.07 3.78 25.87
C ALA A 114 5.59 3.61 24.41
N HIS A 115 5.72 2.41 23.86
CA HIS A 115 5.25 2.05 22.52
C HIS A 115 3.73 1.86 22.42
N LEU A 116 3.02 1.74 23.55
CA LEU A 116 1.57 1.47 23.62
C LEU A 116 0.69 2.70 23.43
N THR A 117 1.26 3.89 23.65
CA THR A 117 0.58 5.16 23.40
C THR A 117 1.46 6.04 22.53
N PRO A 118 1.69 5.65 21.27
CA PRO A 118 2.45 6.49 20.36
C PRO A 118 1.63 7.76 20.17
N ARG A 119 2.06 8.87 20.79
CA ARG A 119 1.50 10.20 20.53
C ARG A 119 1.97 10.67 19.16
N LEU A 120 1.57 9.94 18.11
CA LEU A 120 1.64 10.36 16.74
C LEU A 120 0.32 11.07 16.46
N PRO A 121 0.26 12.42 16.48
CA PRO A 121 -0.95 13.10 16.07
C PRO A 121 -1.28 12.64 14.64
N PRO A 122 -2.53 12.27 14.34
CA PRO A 122 -2.89 11.82 12.99
C PRO A 122 -2.80 12.96 11.97
N LEU A 123 -2.77 14.23 12.40
CA LEU A 123 -2.83 15.42 11.52
C LEU A 123 -2.09 16.63 12.12
N PRO A 124 -1.46 17.52 11.31
CA PRO A 124 -1.38 17.51 9.83
C PRO A 124 -0.26 16.65 9.15
N PRO A 125 -0.44 16.30 7.87
CA PRO A 125 0.12 15.10 7.22
C PRO A 125 1.65 14.90 7.21
N ILE A 126 2.46 15.89 6.85
CA ILE A 126 3.94 15.74 6.74
C ILE A 126 4.70 16.47 7.84
N LEU A 127 4.07 17.46 8.48
CA LEU A 127 4.70 18.29 9.50
C LEU A 127 4.73 17.64 10.88
N ASN A 128 3.92 16.60 11.10
CA ASN A 128 3.75 16.01 12.42
C ASN A 128 5.02 15.39 12.98
N VAL A 129 5.76 14.68 12.15
CA VAL A 129 7.00 14.04 12.57
C VAL A 129 8.04 15.10 12.98
N ARG A 130 8.00 16.29 12.36
CA ARG A 130 8.87 17.45 12.70
C ARG A 130 8.44 18.19 13.96
N GLN A 131 7.21 18.00 14.41
CA GLN A 131 6.66 18.59 15.63
C GLN A 131 6.77 17.65 16.83
N ILE A 132 7.25 16.41 16.65
CA ILE A 132 7.45 15.47 17.77
C ILE A 132 8.51 16.06 18.71
N PRO A 133 8.15 16.38 19.96
CA PRO A 133 9.10 16.89 20.93
C PRO A 133 10.18 15.85 21.23
N ASN A 134 11.39 16.29 21.52
CA ASN A 134 12.54 15.43 21.83
C ASN A 134 12.89 14.42 20.71
N ALA A 135 12.68 14.81 19.44
CA ALA A 135 12.93 13.99 18.27
C ALA A 135 14.30 13.28 18.29
N GLU A 136 15.39 13.99 18.60
CA GLU A 136 16.74 13.38 18.67
C GLU A 136 16.81 12.26 19.70
N VAL A 137 16.24 12.47 20.89
CA VAL A 137 16.24 11.46 21.96
C VAL A 137 15.47 10.21 21.52
N LEU A 138 14.29 10.39 20.91
CA LEU A 138 13.49 9.25 20.45
C LEU A 138 14.17 8.47 19.32
N ILE A 139 14.98 9.14 18.49
CA ILE A 139 15.78 8.49 17.46
C ILE A 139 16.94 7.72 18.11
N ASP A 140 17.63 8.32 19.08
CA ASP A 140 18.72 7.68 19.81
C ASP A 140 18.23 6.46 20.60
N ASP A 141 17.06 6.53 21.22
CA ASP A 141 16.40 5.41 21.92
C ASP A 141 16.12 4.25 20.96
N VAL A 142 15.65 4.55 19.74
CA VAL A 142 15.41 3.55 18.70
C VAL A 142 16.71 2.96 18.17
N MET A 143 17.73 3.77 17.90
CA MET A 143 19.00 3.28 17.33
C MET A 143 19.84 2.51 18.36
N SER A 144 19.77 2.88 19.63
CA SER A 144 20.44 2.16 20.73
C SER A 144 19.68 0.92 21.19
N GLY A 145 18.40 0.79 20.81
CA GLY A 145 17.51 -0.25 21.29
C GLY A 145 17.14 -0.12 22.78
N GLN A 146 17.25 1.08 23.34
CA GLN A 146 16.92 1.39 24.73
C GLN A 146 15.63 2.22 24.77
N GLY A 147 14.49 1.55 24.98
CA GLY A 147 13.19 2.22 25.03
C GLY A 147 12.67 2.73 23.66
N PRO A 148 12.73 1.92 22.59
CA PRO A 148 12.19 2.34 21.30
C PRO A 148 10.71 2.74 21.42
N THR A 149 10.29 3.62 20.53
CA THR A 149 8.88 4.00 20.38
C THR A 149 8.53 4.02 18.90
N VAL A 150 7.26 3.78 18.58
CA VAL A 150 6.77 3.92 17.19
C VAL A 150 6.98 5.36 16.68
N ALA A 151 6.94 6.35 17.56
CA ALA A 151 7.26 7.74 17.22
C ALA A 151 8.73 7.93 16.80
N GLY A 152 9.67 7.33 17.53
CA GLY A 152 11.09 7.29 17.16
C GLY A 152 11.32 6.58 15.82
N ILE A 153 10.62 5.48 15.57
CA ILE A 153 10.70 4.77 14.28
C ILE A 153 10.19 5.65 13.14
N ALA A 154 9.03 6.29 13.31
CA ALA A 154 8.48 7.22 12.33
C ALA A 154 9.46 8.38 12.04
N LEU A 155 10.13 8.90 13.06
CA LEU A 155 11.19 9.91 12.92
C LEU A 155 12.37 9.44 12.07
N VAL A 156 12.87 8.22 12.30
CA VAL A 156 13.94 7.62 11.50
C VAL A 156 13.52 7.47 10.04
N LEU A 157 12.33 6.92 9.80
CA LEU A 157 11.80 6.76 8.45
C LEU A 157 11.60 8.11 7.76
N SER A 158 11.05 9.11 8.46
CA SER A 158 10.87 10.46 7.90
C SER A 158 12.20 11.12 7.54
N ARG A 159 13.27 10.94 8.32
CA ARG A 159 14.62 11.43 7.95
C ARG A 159 15.12 10.81 6.66
N PHE A 160 14.98 9.50 6.53
CA PHE A 160 15.34 8.79 5.31
C PHE A 160 14.56 9.32 4.10
N LEU A 161 13.24 9.50 4.25
CA LEU A 161 12.36 9.98 3.19
C LEU A 161 12.67 11.43 2.79
N ASP A 162 12.94 12.31 3.76
CA ASP A 162 13.38 13.68 3.50
C ASP A 162 14.70 13.70 2.71
N ALA A 163 15.67 12.87 3.08
CA ALA A 163 16.95 12.77 2.38
C ALA A 163 16.80 12.16 0.97
N LEU A 164 15.92 11.18 0.81
CA LEU A 164 15.56 10.56 -0.48
C LEU A 164 14.94 11.59 -1.42
N ARG A 165 13.99 12.38 -0.92
CA ARG A 165 13.35 13.45 -1.70
C ARG A 165 14.36 14.48 -2.16
N GLU A 166 15.18 15.01 -1.27
CA GLU A 166 16.22 16.00 -1.61
C GLU A 166 17.19 15.45 -2.67
N SER A 167 17.60 14.19 -2.49
CA SER A 167 18.40 13.48 -3.49
C SER A 167 17.70 13.41 -4.85
N ASN A 168 16.44 12.98 -4.88
CA ASN A 168 15.70 12.82 -6.12
C ASN A 168 15.44 14.16 -6.82
N LYS A 169 15.10 15.22 -6.07
CA LYS A 169 14.94 16.58 -6.62
C LYS A 169 16.23 17.09 -7.25
N ARG A 170 17.37 16.91 -6.58
CA ARG A 170 18.69 17.28 -7.11
C ARG A 170 19.10 16.47 -8.34
N LEU A 171 18.74 15.19 -8.41
CA LEU A 171 18.98 14.36 -9.60
C LEU A 171 18.06 14.79 -10.76
N ALA A 172 16.79 15.06 -10.46
CA ALA A 172 15.78 15.48 -11.43
C ALA A 172 16.04 16.88 -12.02
N SER A 173 16.66 17.79 -11.26
CA SER A 173 16.95 19.15 -11.71
C SER A 173 18.09 19.25 -12.73
N ARG A 174 18.77 18.15 -13.05
CA ARG A 174 19.90 18.16 -13.99
C ARG A 174 19.43 18.26 -15.44
N GLY A 175 19.81 19.35 -16.10
CA GLY A 175 19.52 19.61 -17.51
C GLY A 175 20.51 18.94 -18.48
N PRO A 176 20.26 19.00 -19.79
CA PRO A 176 21.21 18.55 -20.82
C PRO A 176 22.59 19.23 -20.68
N PRO A 177 23.70 18.52 -20.93
CA PRO A 177 23.79 17.12 -21.38
C PRO A 177 23.65 16.08 -20.25
N HIS A 178 23.65 16.50 -18.99
CA HIS A 178 23.68 15.63 -17.80
C HIS A 178 22.29 15.15 -17.37
N ARG A 179 21.51 14.55 -18.30
CA ARG A 179 20.24 13.93 -17.93
C ARG A 179 20.48 12.81 -16.92
N VAL A 180 19.61 12.74 -15.90
CA VAL A 180 19.63 11.69 -14.87
C VAL A 180 19.73 10.29 -15.48
N GLN A 181 20.67 9.50 -14.97
CA GLN A 181 20.83 8.09 -15.32
C GLN A 181 20.22 7.18 -14.26
N ARG A 182 19.81 5.98 -14.68
CA ARG A 182 19.22 4.97 -13.80
C ARG A 182 20.17 4.58 -12.66
N ASP A 183 21.45 4.39 -12.98
CA ASP A 183 22.42 3.84 -12.02
C ASP A 183 22.69 4.84 -10.88
N GLU A 184 22.73 6.14 -11.19
CA GLU A 184 22.84 7.21 -10.18
C GLU A 184 21.67 7.23 -9.19
N VAL A 185 20.45 6.92 -9.66
CA VAL A 185 19.26 6.84 -8.80
C VAL A 185 19.36 5.61 -7.88
N HIS A 186 19.83 4.47 -8.39
CA HIS A 186 20.07 3.28 -7.55
C HIS A 186 21.16 3.51 -6.51
N GLU A 187 22.29 4.09 -6.92
CA GLU A 187 23.42 4.37 -6.03
C GLU A 187 23.03 5.34 -4.93
N SER A 188 22.30 6.40 -5.27
CA SER A 188 21.84 7.35 -4.26
C SER A 188 20.85 6.73 -3.28
N PHE A 189 19.90 5.92 -3.77
CA PHE A 189 19.01 5.16 -2.90
C PHE A 189 19.79 4.21 -1.97
N ALA A 190 20.69 3.40 -2.53
CA ALA A 190 21.44 2.40 -1.78
C ALA A 190 22.32 3.04 -0.70
N ARG A 191 22.95 4.18 -1.02
CA ARG A 191 23.71 4.97 -0.05
C ARG A 191 22.83 5.46 1.08
N LEU A 192 21.68 6.06 0.78
CA LEU A 192 20.74 6.54 1.81
C LEU A 192 20.18 5.40 2.67
N ALA A 193 19.85 4.26 2.06
CA ALA A 193 19.38 3.09 2.77
C ALA A 193 20.46 2.56 3.73
N LYS A 194 21.73 2.52 3.31
CA LYS A 194 22.86 2.16 4.19
C LYS A 194 23.10 3.16 5.31
N GLU A 195 22.96 4.46 5.04
CA GLU A 195 23.19 5.50 6.05
C GLU A 195 22.05 5.61 7.07
N SER A 196 20.80 5.33 6.65
CA SER A 196 19.61 5.64 7.47
C SER A 196 18.82 4.41 7.90
N LEU A 197 18.65 3.41 7.03
CA LEU A 197 17.83 2.23 7.30
C LEU A 197 18.65 1.09 7.89
N ALA A 198 19.86 0.82 7.36
CA ALA A 198 20.70 -0.26 7.87
C ALA A 198 21.01 -0.17 9.38
N PRO A 199 21.28 1.02 9.97
CA PRO A 199 21.47 1.13 11.43
C PRO A 199 20.23 0.74 12.22
N LEU A 200 19.03 1.08 11.71
CA LEU A 200 17.77 0.65 12.31
C LEU A 200 17.62 -0.87 12.22
N GLU A 201 17.89 -1.46 11.06
CA GLU A 201 17.79 -2.92 10.88
C GLU A 201 18.82 -3.66 11.75
N ASP A 202 20.04 -3.16 11.86
CA ASP A 202 21.11 -3.74 12.68
C ASP A 202 20.76 -3.77 14.17
N ALA A 203 20.12 -2.71 14.69
CA ALA A 203 19.73 -2.62 16.11
C ALA A 203 18.72 -3.71 16.55
N TYR A 204 18.01 -4.31 15.58
CA TYR A 204 16.94 -5.28 15.78
C TYR A 204 17.08 -6.53 14.91
N ARG A 205 18.27 -6.80 14.37
CA ARG A 205 18.49 -7.91 13.42
C ARG A 205 18.08 -9.28 13.98
N ASP A 206 18.35 -9.52 15.26
CA ASP A 206 18.11 -10.80 15.93
C ASP A 206 16.97 -10.74 16.96
N ARG A 207 16.18 -9.66 16.99
CA ARG A 207 15.09 -9.48 17.96
C ARG A 207 14.00 -8.56 17.41
N LEU A 208 12.77 -8.75 17.88
CA LEU A 208 11.68 -7.82 17.57
C LEU A 208 11.94 -6.45 18.21
N ILE A 209 11.49 -5.38 17.53
CA ILE A 209 11.59 -3.99 18.04
C ILE A 209 10.84 -3.84 19.36
N PHE A 210 9.67 -4.47 19.44
CA PHE A 210 8.82 -4.52 20.62
C PHE A 210 8.57 -5.97 21.02
N PRO A 211 8.38 -6.27 22.31
CA PRO A 211 7.90 -7.58 22.73
C PRO A 211 6.50 -7.83 22.15
N VAL A 212 6.24 -9.07 21.73
CA VAL A 212 4.90 -9.48 21.28
C VAL A 212 3.97 -9.52 22.48
N ARG A 213 2.83 -8.86 22.37
CA ARG A 213 1.73 -8.88 23.34
C ARG A 213 0.98 -10.19 23.26
N ASP A 214 0.41 -10.60 24.38
CA ASP A 214 -0.43 -11.80 24.48
C ASP A 214 -1.87 -11.41 24.83
N ASP A 215 -2.53 -10.70 23.91
CA ASP A 215 -3.88 -10.16 24.11
C ASP A 215 -4.76 -10.21 22.86
N ASP A 216 -4.38 -11.03 21.89
CA ASP A 216 -5.03 -11.19 20.58
C ASP A 216 -5.16 -9.87 19.80
N SER A 217 -4.33 -8.86 20.07
CA SER A 217 -4.35 -7.61 19.29
C SER A 217 -3.85 -7.82 17.86
N ILE A 218 -4.44 -7.12 16.90
CA ILE A 218 -4.11 -7.23 15.47
C ILE A 218 -3.51 -5.92 14.99
N PHE A 219 -2.36 -6.00 14.31
CA PHE A 219 -1.79 -4.90 13.56
C PHE A 219 -2.04 -5.06 12.06
N VAL A 220 -2.79 -4.13 11.49
CA VAL A 220 -3.10 -4.03 10.06
C VAL A 220 -2.08 -3.14 9.37
N SER A 221 -1.22 -3.74 8.55
CA SER A 221 -0.19 -3.09 7.75
C SER A 221 -0.73 -2.73 6.36
N LEU A 222 -0.82 -1.43 6.07
CA LEU A 222 -1.40 -0.88 4.84
C LEU A 222 -0.39 -0.04 4.06
N ALA A 223 -0.17 -0.41 2.80
CA ALA A 223 0.49 0.42 1.81
C ALA A 223 -0.56 1.11 0.92
N SER A 224 -0.74 2.42 1.07
CA SER A 224 -1.70 3.20 0.29
C SER A 224 -1.01 4.13 -0.69
N PHE A 225 -1.28 3.97 -1.99
CA PHE A 225 -0.81 4.86 -3.03
C PHE A 225 -1.99 5.53 -3.72
N ARG A 226 -2.20 6.81 -3.43
CA ARG A 226 -3.26 7.66 -4.00
C ARG A 226 -4.61 6.94 -4.03
N ASP A 227 -4.94 6.29 -2.93
CA ASP A 227 -6.09 5.40 -2.84
C ASP A 227 -7.32 6.13 -2.30
N HIS A 228 -8.34 6.26 -3.16
CA HIS A 228 -9.59 6.92 -2.78
C HIS A 228 -10.45 6.09 -1.81
N LEU A 229 -10.20 4.79 -1.67
CA LEU A 229 -10.93 3.89 -0.76
C LEU A 229 -10.24 3.68 0.58
N LEU A 230 -9.12 4.37 0.86
CA LEU A 230 -8.42 4.19 2.13
C LEU A 230 -9.34 4.51 3.32
N GLY A 231 -10.10 5.62 3.26
CA GLY A 231 -11.04 5.98 4.33
C GLY A 231 -12.12 4.92 4.54
N ASN A 232 -12.71 4.41 3.46
CA ASN A 232 -13.70 3.33 3.51
C ASN A 232 -13.12 2.03 4.08
N THR A 233 -11.89 1.69 3.71
CA THR A 233 -11.18 0.51 4.21
C THR A 233 -10.98 0.62 5.72
N LEU A 234 -10.59 1.79 6.24
CA LEU A 234 -10.45 2.03 7.67
C LEU A 234 -11.80 1.93 8.40
N VAL A 235 -12.85 2.57 7.87
CA VAL A 235 -14.20 2.48 8.45
C VAL A 235 -14.65 1.03 8.50
N GLY A 236 -14.53 0.29 7.39
CA GLY A 236 -14.89 -1.13 7.32
C GLY A 236 -14.11 -1.98 8.32
N ALA A 237 -12.79 -1.80 8.42
CA ALA A 237 -11.96 -2.56 9.34
C ALA A 237 -12.41 -2.41 10.80
N PHE A 238 -12.70 -1.18 11.25
CA PHE A 238 -13.11 -0.91 12.63
C PHE A 238 -14.60 -1.20 12.90
N ASP A 239 -15.51 -0.80 12.01
CA ASP A 239 -16.95 -0.98 12.21
C ASP A 239 -17.37 -2.44 12.12
N GLN A 240 -16.64 -3.25 11.34
CA GLN A 240 -16.93 -4.68 11.19
C GLN A 240 -16.11 -5.56 12.13
N ALA A 241 -15.17 -5.01 12.92
CA ALA A 241 -14.44 -5.81 13.91
C ALA A 241 -15.31 -6.17 15.10
N ARG A 242 -15.15 -7.40 15.62
CA ARG A 242 -15.73 -7.85 16.88
C ARG A 242 -15.07 -7.15 18.08
N HIS A 243 -13.76 -6.95 18.00
CA HIS A 243 -12.92 -6.35 19.03
C HIS A 243 -12.15 -5.14 18.48
N PRO A 244 -12.84 -4.04 18.11
CA PRO A 244 -12.18 -2.85 17.55
C PRO A 244 -11.22 -2.17 18.53
N ASP A 245 -11.30 -2.45 19.83
CA ASP A 245 -10.35 -2.00 20.86
C ASP A 245 -8.99 -2.71 20.77
N ARG A 246 -8.93 -3.87 20.11
CA ARG A 246 -7.72 -4.67 19.89
C ARG A 246 -7.09 -4.46 18.51
N LEU A 247 -7.69 -3.59 17.69
CA LEU A 247 -7.25 -3.33 16.33
C LEU A 247 -6.32 -2.12 16.26
N PHE A 248 -5.16 -2.29 15.64
CA PHE A 248 -4.19 -1.25 15.35
C PHE A 248 -3.91 -1.22 13.86
N VAL A 249 -3.67 -0.04 13.30
CA VAL A 249 -3.43 0.16 11.87
C VAL A 249 -2.17 0.97 11.69
N GLY A 250 -1.21 0.44 10.93
CA GLY A 250 -0.08 1.17 10.39
C GLY A 250 -0.31 1.44 8.91
N VAL A 251 -0.39 2.70 8.52
CA VAL A 251 -0.66 3.09 7.14
C VAL A 251 0.40 4.00 6.57
N VAL A 252 0.90 3.65 5.39
CA VAL A 252 1.80 4.48 4.60
C VAL A 252 0.98 5.17 3.53
N VAL A 253 0.76 6.47 3.67
CA VAL A 253 -0.10 7.29 2.81
C VAL A 253 0.77 8.04 1.80
N GLN A 254 0.73 7.62 0.54
CA GLN A 254 1.46 8.25 -0.57
C GLN A 254 0.48 9.03 -1.45
N ASN A 255 0.15 10.26 -1.05
CA ASN A 255 -0.86 11.10 -1.70
C ASN A 255 -0.25 12.29 -2.44
N CYS A 256 -0.98 12.81 -3.42
CA CYS A 256 -0.79 14.15 -3.94
C CYS A 256 -1.85 15.06 -3.34
N LEU A 257 -1.47 15.95 -2.42
CA LEU A 257 -2.41 16.84 -1.72
C LEU A 257 -2.52 18.23 -2.36
N GLY A 258 -1.89 18.46 -3.53
CA GLY A 258 -1.85 19.76 -4.21
C GLY A 258 -1.12 20.87 -3.44
N LEU A 259 -0.58 20.53 -2.29
CA LEU A 259 0.27 21.34 -1.44
C LEU A 259 1.62 20.64 -1.42
N ASP A 260 2.71 21.42 -1.48
CA ASP A 260 4.00 20.86 -1.12
C ASP A 260 4.02 20.96 0.40
N PRO A 261 4.04 19.83 1.09
CA PRO A 261 3.89 19.85 2.52
C PRO A 261 5.15 20.35 3.25
N TYR A 262 6.21 20.68 2.50
CA TYR A 262 7.49 21.09 3.03
C TYR A 262 7.66 22.62 3.00
N PRO A 263 8.21 23.24 4.07
CA PRO A 263 8.34 24.69 4.15
C PRO A 263 9.12 25.29 2.98
N GLY A 264 8.56 26.32 2.35
CA GLY A 264 9.23 27.09 1.28
C GLY A 264 9.00 26.55 -0.13
N GLU A 265 8.22 25.49 -0.29
CA GLU A 265 7.95 24.88 -1.59
C GLU A 265 6.55 25.23 -2.14
N SER A 266 6.44 25.35 -3.47
CA SER A 266 5.16 25.58 -4.14
C SER A 266 4.46 24.26 -4.36
N GLY A 267 3.15 24.19 -4.08
CA GLY A 267 2.37 22.98 -4.29
C GLY A 267 2.46 22.42 -5.70
N SER A 268 2.45 21.08 -5.78
CA SER A 268 2.56 20.38 -7.06
C SER A 268 1.16 20.11 -7.63
N GLN A 269 0.98 20.35 -8.94
CA GLN A 269 -0.28 20.04 -9.60
C GLN A 269 -0.47 18.52 -9.67
N CYS A 270 -1.49 18.01 -8.97
CA CYS A 270 -1.83 16.59 -9.02
C CYS A 270 -2.28 16.19 -10.43
N ARG A 271 -1.95 14.96 -10.81
CA ARG A 271 -2.23 14.40 -12.12
C ARG A 271 -3.05 13.11 -12.03
N THR A 272 -3.84 12.81 -13.05
CA THR A 272 -4.51 11.52 -13.17
C THR A 272 -3.51 10.40 -13.49
N GLY A 273 -3.94 9.14 -13.38
CA GLY A 273 -3.31 8.05 -14.12
C GLY A 273 -3.57 8.16 -15.63
N ALA A 274 -3.06 7.18 -16.40
CA ALA A 274 -3.33 7.11 -17.83
C ALA A 274 -4.80 6.77 -18.10
N GLN A 275 -5.53 7.69 -18.73
CA GLN A 275 -6.93 7.57 -19.09
C GLN A 275 -7.07 7.24 -20.57
N VAL A 276 -7.93 6.27 -20.93
CA VAL A 276 -8.23 5.99 -22.33
C VAL A 276 -9.11 7.10 -22.90
N VAL A 277 -8.58 7.86 -23.86
CA VAL A 277 -9.28 8.97 -24.52
C VAL A 277 -9.73 8.63 -25.94
N GLY A 278 -9.41 7.44 -26.43
CA GLY A 278 -9.84 6.96 -27.74
C GLY A 278 -9.05 5.74 -28.19
N LYS A 279 -9.21 5.39 -29.46
CA LYS A 279 -8.44 4.35 -30.15
C LYS A 279 -7.53 4.99 -31.20
N GLY A 280 -6.31 4.49 -31.33
CA GLY A 280 -5.40 4.82 -32.42
C GLY A 280 -5.83 4.15 -33.74
N PRO A 281 -5.21 4.55 -34.87
CA PRO A 281 -5.45 3.92 -36.17
C PRO A 281 -5.15 2.41 -36.20
N ASP A 282 -4.31 1.93 -35.29
CA ASP A 282 -3.92 0.52 -35.09
C ASP A 282 -4.85 -0.24 -34.12
N GLY A 283 -5.94 0.39 -33.66
CA GLY A 283 -6.87 -0.18 -32.68
C GLY A 283 -6.37 -0.21 -31.23
N ARG A 284 -5.15 0.28 -30.96
CA ARG A 284 -4.62 0.40 -29.59
C ARG A 284 -5.23 1.58 -28.85
N ASP A 285 -5.26 1.51 -27.53
CA ASP A 285 -5.79 2.60 -26.72
C ASP A 285 -4.90 3.83 -26.80
N LYS A 286 -5.50 4.96 -27.15
CA LYS A 286 -4.87 6.27 -26.98
C LYS A 286 -5.12 6.72 -25.55
N THR A 287 -4.05 6.91 -24.78
CA THR A 287 -4.15 7.35 -23.39
C THR A 287 -3.71 8.80 -23.18
N LYS A 288 -4.28 9.47 -22.18
CA LYS A 288 -3.90 10.83 -21.74
C LYS A 288 -3.74 10.87 -20.22
N VAL A 289 -2.78 11.64 -19.75
CA VAL A 289 -2.67 12.08 -18.34
C VAL A 289 -3.15 13.53 -18.28
N SER A 290 -4.04 13.83 -17.33
CA SER A 290 -4.67 15.15 -17.17
C SER A 290 -4.39 15.71 -15.78
N ASP A 291 -4.71 16.98 -15.56
CA ASP A 291 -4.76 17.55 -14.21
C ASP A 291 -5.85 16.86 -13.38
N ALA A 292 -5.59 16.71 -12.09
CA ALA A 292 -6.49 16.16 -11.11
C ALA A 292 -6.56 17.10 -9.90
N PRO A 293 -7.70 17.13 -9.17
CA PRO A 293 -7.73 17.77 -7.86
C PRO A 293 -6.77 17.06 -6.89
N PRO A 294 -6.46 17.70 -5.75
CA PRO A 294 -5.86 17.02 -4.59
C PRO A 294 -6.59 15.72 -4.25
N ASP A 295 -5.83 14.70 -3.84
CA ASP A 295 -6.39 13.45 -3.37
C ASP A 295 -7.12 13.64 -2.03
N ARG A 296 -8.16 12.82 -1.82
CA ARG A 296 -8.79 12.68 -0.50
C ARG A 296 -7.80 12.06 0.48
N ASN A 297 -7.76 12.59 1.71
CA ASN A 297 -6.94 12.05 2.78
C ASN A 297 -7.80 11.10 3.64
N GLY A 298 -7.82 9.82 3.27
CA GLY A 298 -8.69 8.83 3.93
C GLY A 298 -8.43 8.66 5.44
N VAL A 299 -7.18 8.84 5.90
CA VAL A 299 -6.85 8.82 7.33
C VAL A 299 -7.40 10.05 8.04
N GLU A 300 -7.26 11.23 7.42
CA GLU A 300 -7.83 12.47 7.98
C GLU A 300 -9.34 12.39 8.09
N GLU A 301 -10.02 11.99 7.02
CA GLU A 301 -11.48 11.83 7.00
C GLU A 301 -11.95 10.85 8.10
N PHE A 302 -11.22 9.75 8.30
CA PHE A 302 -11.47 8.81 9.39
C PHE A 302 -11.24 9.47 10.77
N CYS A 303 -10.11 10.14 10.97
CA CYS A 303 -9.74 10.70 12.28
C CYS A 303 -10.52 11.95 12.69
N ILE A 304 -11.16 12.67 11.77
CA ILE A 304 -12.06 13.79 12.11
C ILE A 304 -13.52 13.33 12.32
N SER A 305 -13.85 12.10 11.91
CA SER A 305 -15.20 11.55 12.06
C SER A 305 -15.54 11.35 13.54
N PRO A 306 -16.71 11.84 14.04
CA PRO A 306 -17.09 11.72 15.45
C PRO A 306 -17.06 10.29 16.01
N ASN A 307 -17.38 9.29 15.18
CA ASN A 307 -17.44 7.89 15.60
C ASN A 307 -16.06 7.21 15.67
N HIS A 308 -15.07 7.74 14.94
CA HIS A 308 -13.79 7.08 14.69
C HIS A 308 -12.59 7.82 15.27
N LYS A 309 -12.72 9.14 15.53
CA LYS A 309 -11.67 9.97 16.14
C LYS A 309 -11.03 9.32 17.37
N LYS A 310 -11.83 8.64 18.18
CA LYS A 310 -11.38 7.90 19.38
C LYS A 310 -10.24 6.92 19.12
N TYR A 311 -10.20 6.27 17.95
CA TYR A 311 -9.16 5.30 17.57
C TYR A 311 -7.85 6.00 17.18
N CYS A 312 -7.94 7.21 16.60
CA CYS A 312 -6.75 8.01 16.33
C CYS A 312 -6.21 8.64 17.62
N ASP A 313 -7.10 9.13 18.49
CA ASP A 313 -6.73 9.70 19.80
C ASP A 313 -6.08 8.67 20.73
N SER A 314 -6.45 7.39 20.61
CA SER A 314 -5.85 6.29 21.38
C SER A 314 -4.53 5.77 20.80
N GLY A 315 -4.10 6.24 19.62
CA GLY A 315 -2.89 5.76 18.94
C GLY A 315 -3.06 4.42 18.22
N GLN A 316 -4.31 3.96 18.00
CA GLN A 316 -4.61 2.79 17.20
C GLN A 316 -4.40 3.03 15.70
N VAL A 317 -4.44 4.28 15.23
CA VAL A 317 -4.10 4.64 13.85
C VAL A 317 -2.74 5.33 13.81
N ARG A 318 -1.78 4.72 13.12
CA ARG A 318 -0.39 5.17 12.97
C ARG A 318 -0.13 5.44 11.49
N ALA A 319 0.05 6.70 11.13
CA ALA A 319 0.21 7.09 9.72
C ALA A 319 1.61 7.64 9.45
N LEU A 320 2.25 7.14 8.39
CA LEU A 320 3.43 7.73 7.77
C LEU A 320 3.03 8.33 6.42
N TYR A 321 3.20 9.63 6.27
CA TYR A 321 2.84 10.33 5.03
C TYR A 321 4.05 10.57 4.14
N LEU A 322 3.83 10.40 2.84
CA LEU A 322 4.77 10.66 1.78
C LEU A 322 4.05 11.42 0.67
N HIS A 323 4.78 12.28 -0.03
CA HIS A 323 4.32 12.82 -1.30
C HIS A 323 4.43 11.75 -2.40
N GLU A 324 3.54 11.77 -3.40
CA GLU A 324 3.45 10.70 -4.41
C GLU A 324 4.74 10.47 -5.23
N ASP A 325 5.62 11.47 -5.32
CA ASP A 325 6.90 11.42 -6.04
C ASP A 325 8.03 10.79 -5.20
N GLU A 326 7.84 10.65 -3.90
CA GLU A 326 8.73 9.92 -2.98
C GLU A 326 8.48 8.40 -3.02
N SER A 327 7.43 7.96 -3.74
CA SER A 327 7.05 6.55 -3.78
C SER A 327 8.14 5.67 -4.41
N LEU A 328 8.56 4.67 -3.65
CA LEU A 328 9.42 3.58 -4.10
C LEU A 328 8.60 2.31 -4.39
N GLY A 329 7.29 2.40 -4.63
CA GLY A 329 6.45 1.24 -4.90
C GLY A 329 6.01 0.45 -3.64
N PRO A 330 5.19 -0.60 -3.81
CA PRO A 330 4.54 -1.27 -2.70
C PRO A 330 5.50 -2.04 -1.79
N ALA A 331 6.54 -2.70 -2.31
CA ALA A 331 7.49 -3.46 -1.49
C ALA A 331 8.08 -2.58 -0.36
N MET A 332 8.55 -1.38 -0.73
CA MET A 332 9.08 -0.41 0.24
C MET A 332 8.00 0.18 1.14
N ALA A 333 6.80 0.44 0.61
CA ALA A 333 5.69 0.90 1.44
C ALA A 333 5.27 -0.15 2.49
N ARG A 334 5.31 -1.45 2.15
CA ARG A 334 5.08 -2.55 3.11
C ARG A 334 6.21 -2.65 4.13
N TYR A 335 7.47 -2.44 3.72
CA TYR A 335 8.58 -2.30 4.65
C TYR A 335 8.30 -1.16 5.66
N TYR A 336 8.01 0.06 5.21
CA TYR A 336 7.72 1.18 6.13
C TYR A 336 6.51 0.89 7.04
N ALA A 337 5.43 0.32 6.49
CA ALA A 337 4.23 0.00 7.25
C ALA A 337 4.51 -1.05 8.34
N SER A 338 5.33 -2.05 8.04
CA SER A 338 5.73 -3.09 9.00
C SER A 338 6.46 -2.52 10.22
N LYS A 339 7.23 -1.43 10.05
CA LYS A 339 7.96 -0.76 11.13
C LYS A 339 7.05 0.04 12.06
N LEU A 340 5.80 0.29 11.69
CA LEU A 340 4.80 0.91 12.57
C LEU A 340 4.13 -0.08 13.52
N TRP A 341 4.49 -1.37 13.45
CA TRP A 341 4.08 -2.40 14.41
C TRP A 341 4.58 -2.05 15.82
N GLY A 342 3.72 -2.23 16.82
CA GLY A 342 3.92 -1.78 18.19
C GLY A 342 3.72 -2.92 19.19
N GLY A 343 4.16 -4.13 18.84
CA GLY A 343 4.05 -5.28 19.74
C GLY A 343 2.76 -6.09 19.59
N GLU A 344 1.85 -5.78 18.67
CA GLU A 344 0.58 -6.50 18.55
C GLU A 344 0.77 -8.01 18.29
N SER A 345 -0.09 -8.86 18.88
CA SER A 345 -0.03 -10.34 18.77
C SER A 345 -0.03 -10.87 17.33
N TYR A 346 -0.86 -10.30 16.47
CA TYR A 346 -1.03 -10.70 15.07
C TYR A 346 -0.63 -9.58 14.12
N PHE A 347 -0.06 -9.97 12.99
CA PHE A 347 0.27 -9.08 11.88
C PHE A 347 -0.56 -9.47 10.66
N VAL A 348 -1.26 -8.51 10.08
CA VAL A 348 -1.98 -8.69 8.82
C VAL A 348 -1.49 -7.67 7.79
N GLN A 349 -0.98 -8.16 6.67
CA GLN A 349 -0.67 -7.34 5.50
C GLN A 349 -1.90 -7.32 4.60
N VAL A 350 -2.33 -6.13 4.21
CA VAL A 350 -3.48 -5.94 3.31
C VAL A 350 -3.27 -4.79 2.34
N ASP A 351 -4.00 -4.82 1.23
CA ASP A 351 -4.16 -3.66 0.34
C ASP A 351 -5.12 -2.61 0.95
N SER A 352 -5.10 -1.38 0.42
CA SER A 352 -5.84 -0.22 0.97
C SER A 352 -7.23 0.04 0.38
N HIS A 353 -7.80 -0.95 -0.30
CA HIS A 353 -9.09 -0.87 -0.99
C HIS A 353 -9.89 -2.15 -0.79
N LEU A 354 -10.26 -2.38 0.47
CA LEU A 354 -10.94 -3.58 0.91
C LEU A 354 -12.33 -3.28 1.49
N GLU A 355 -13.18 -4.31 1.48
CA GLU A 355 -14.37 -4.39 2.32
C GLU A 355 -14.19 -5.55 3.32
N PHE A 356 -14.69 -5.37 4.54
CA PHE A 356 -14.56 -6.34 5.63
C PHE A 356 -15.92 -6.96 5.94
N TYR A 357 -15.90 -8.25 6.30
CA TYR A 357 -17.06 -8.97 6.83
C TYR A 357 -17.24 -8.69 8.34
N GLU A 358 -18.47 -8.82 8.84
CA GLU A 358 -18.75 -8.69 10.27
C GLU A 358 -18.01 -9.75 11.09
N GLY A 359 -17.24 -9.32 12.10
CA GLY A 359 -16.41 -10.16 12.97
C GLY A 359 -15.12 -10.68 12.32
N TRP A 360 -14.64 -10.07 11.22
CA TRP A 360 -13.48 -10.56 10.46
C TRP A 360 -12.23 -10.85 11.30
N ASP A 361 -11.99 -10.05 12.34
CA ASP A 361 -10.85 -10.10 13.24
C ASP A 361 -10.83 -11.41 14.05
N GLU A 362 -11.93 -11.70 14.74
CA GLU A 362 -12.09 -12.94 15.50
C GLU A 362 -12.10 -14.16 14.55
N LEU A 363 -12.77 -14.03 13.39
CA LEU A 363 -12.88 -15.09 12.41
C LEU A 363 -11.51 -15.49 11.83
N TYR A 364 -10.64 -14.53 11.47
CA TYR A 364 -9.29 -14.87 10.99
C TYR A 364 -8.38 -15.41 12.08
N ILE A 365 -8.49 -14.94 13.32
CA ILE A 365 -7.76 -15.54 14.45
C ILE A 365 -8.17 -17.01 14.62
N ASN A 366 -9.46 -17.31 14.55
CA ASN A 366 -9.97 -18.67 14.66
C ASN A 366 -9.52 -19.56 13.49
N GLU A 367 -9.57 -19.05 12.26
CA GLU A 367 -9.02 -19.74 11.09
C GLU A 367 -7.53 -20.04 11.28
N LEU A 368 -6.74 -19.06 11.73
CA LEU A 368 -5.30 -19.23 11.90
C LEU A 368 -4.98 -20.27 12.99
N LYS A 369 -5.67 -20.22 14.13
CA LYS A 369 -5.55 -21.18 15.23
C LYS A 369 -5.97 -22.61 14.82
N ALA A 370 -6.80 -22.75 13.79
CA ALA A 370 -7.23 -24.04 13.25
C ALA A 370 -6.24 -24.66 12.23
N THR A 371 -5.20 -23.93 11.83
CA THR A 371 -4.14 -24.49 10.97
C THR A 371 -3.32 -25.55 11.71
N ARG A 372 -2.80 -26.54 10.97
CA ARG A 372 -2.06 -27.67 11.57
C ARG A 372 -0.76 -27.28 12.25
N SER A 373 -0.06 -26.29 11.72
CA SER A 373 1.25 -25.86 12.23
C SER A 373 1.19 -24.59 13.08
N PHE A 374 0.02 -24.17 13.55
CA PHE A 374 -0.09 -23.05 14.48
C PHE A 374 0.83 -23.25 15.71
N PRO A 375 1.64 -22.24 16.10
CA PRO A 375 1.67 -20.84 15.63
C PRO A 375 2.62 -20.56 14.45
N LYS A 376 3.33 -21.55 13.92
CA LYS A 376 4.26 -21.38 12.78
C LYS A 376 3.53 -21.48 11.43
N SER A 377 2.43 -20.74 11.32
CA SER A 377 1.48 -20.80 10.22
C SER A 377 1.03 -19.39 9.82
N MET A 378 0.56 -19.24 8.59
CA MET A 378 -0.09 -18.01 8.12
C MET A 378 -1.25 -18.32 7.19
N LEU A 379 -2.25 -17.43 7.17
CA LEU A 379 -3.33 -17.45 6.20
C LEU A 379 -2.98 -16.53 5.03
N SER A 380 -3.29 -16.93 3.80
CA SER A 380 -3.07 -16.13 2.60
C SER A 380 -4.05 -16.54 1.50
N SER A 381 -4.49 -15.56 0.72
CA SER A 381 -5.32 -15.77 -0.47
C SER A 381 -5.27 -14.52 -1.35
N TYR A 382 -5.76 -14.63 -2.59
CA TYR A 382 -6.29 -13.46 -3.27
C TYR A 382 -7.74 -13.30 -2.87
N PRO A 383 -8.11 -12.22 -2.13
CA PRO A 383 -9.48 -12.02 -1.70
C PRO A 383 -10.46 -11.94 -2.89
N PRO A 384 -11.74 -12.31 -2.72
CA PRO A 384 -12.75 -12.15 -3.76
C PRO A 384 -12.88 -10.68 -4.20
N GLY A 385 -13.25 -10.48 -5.47
CA GLY A 385 -13.39 -9.16 -6.05
C GLY A 385 -14.73 -8.47 -5.77
N PHE A 386 -14.71 -7.15 -5.53
CA PHE A 386 -15.90 -6.30 -5.62
C PHE A 386 -15.70 -5.15 -6.63
N TYR A 387 -16.81 -4.58 -7.11
CA TYR A 387 -16.81 -3.61 -8.22
C TYR A 387 -17.38 -2.23 -7.87
N ALA A 388 -17.93 -2.04 -6.67
CA ALA A 388 -18.46 -0.74 -6.24
C ALA A 388 -17.33 0.31 -6.23
N GLU A 389 -17.53 1.45 -6.92
CA GLU A 389 -16.49 2.47 -7.08
C GLU A 389 -16.13 3.17 -5.77
N GLU A 390 -17.15 3.47 -4.95
CA GLU A 390 -17.04 4.16 -3.66
C GLU A 390 -16.92 3.21 -2.47
N GLY A 391 -16.63 1.93 -2.73
CA GLY A 391 -16.62 0.88 -1.72
C GLY A 391 -17.99 0.61 -1.12
N GLY A 392 -18.00 -0.11 0.00
CA GLY A 392 -19.21 -0.65 0.61
C GLY A 392 -18.90 -1.45 1.87
N VAL A 393 -19.90 -2.14 2.37
CA VAL A 393 -19.75 -3.15 3.43
C VAL A 393 -20.05 -4.49 2.80
N LEU A 394 -19.18 -5.47 3.05
CA LEU A 394 -19.40 -6.83 2.57
C LEU A 394 -20.61 -7.40 3.31
N LYS A 395 -21.74 -7.51 2.61
CA LYS A 395 -23.01 -8.04 3.14
C LYS A 395 -23.33 -9.39 2.50
N GLY A 396 -23.85 -10.33 3.29
CA GLY A 396 -24.37 -11.60 2.80
C GLY A 396 -23.59 -12.81 3.28
N GLU A 397 -23.54 -13.86 2.47
CA GLU A 397 -22.79 -15.08 2.78
C GLU A 397 -21.29 -14.86 2.55
N PRO A 398 -20.41 -15.46 3.36
CA PRO A 398 -18.97 -15.36 3.18
C PRO A 398 -18.52 -15.92 1.84
N SER A 399 -17.45 -15.34 1.31
CA SER A 399 -17.05 -15.62 -0.06
C SER A 399 -16.24 -16.90 -0.18
N THR A 400 -16.64 -17.72 -1.13
CA THR A 400 -15.84 -18.84 -1.67
C THR A 400 -14.45 -18.34 -2.01
N GLY A 401 -13.42 -19.08 -1.61
CA GLY A 401 -12.04 -18.70 -1.91
C GLY A 401 -11.48 -19.39 -3.14
N ALA A 402 -10.31 -18.94 -3.55
CA ALA A 402 -9.44 -19.66 -4.46
C ALA A 402 -8.11 -19.93 -3.79
N ARG A 403 -7.58 -21.14 -3.94
CA ARG A 403 -6.28 -21.50 -3.39
C ARG A 403 -5.19 -21.02 -4.34
N LEU A 404 -4.07 -20.53 -3.82
CA LEU A 404 -2.93 -20.14 -4.65
C LEU A 404 -2.11 -21.39 -4.99
N CYS A 405 -2.56 -22.15 -5.98
CA CYS A 405 -1.99 -23.46 -6.34
C CYS A 405 -1.35 -23.50 -7.73
N THR A 406 -1.17 -22.34 -8.38
CA THR A 406 -0.61 -22.27 -9.73
C THR A 406 0.38 -21.11 -9.82
N CYS A 407 1.32 -21.23 -10.74
CA CYS A 407 2.21 -20.15 -11.12
C CYS A 407 2.50 -20.20 -12.63
N GLU A 408 3.09 -19.15 -13.15
CA GLU A 408 3.62 -19.06 -14.51
C GLU A 408 4.89 -18.20 -14.52
N PHE A 409 5.65 -18.25 -15.61
CA PHE A 409 6.78 -17.36 -15.82
C PHE A 409 6.33 -16.19 -16.72
N SER A 410 6.65 -14.96 -16.30
CA SER A 410 6.26 -13.76 -17.02
C SER A 410 6.83 -13.72 -18.45
N ASP A 411 5.98 -13.43 -19.44
CA ASP A 411 6.36 -13.16 -20.83
C ASP A 411 6.82 -11.71 -21.07
N ASN A 412 6.78 -10.88 -20.03
CA ASN A 412 7.14 -9.46 -20.10
C ASN A 412 8.65 -9.22 -19.93
N ASP A 413 9.28 -8.58 -20.91
CA ASP A 413 10.71 -8.21 -20.93
C ASP A 413 11.18 -7.38 -19.72
N VAL A 414 10.30 -6.59 -19.09
CA VAL A 414 10.65 -5.79 -17.90
C VAL A 414 10.75 -6.68 -16.66
N GLU A 415 9.98 -7.76 -16.64
CA GLU A 415 9.93 -8.73 -15.55
C GLU A 415 10.95 -9.85 -15.72
N ASP A 416 11.58 -9.97 -16.90
CA ASP A 416 12.70 -10.89 -17.15
C ASP A 416 12.41 -12.35 -16.70
N HIS A 417 11.22 -12.84 -17.06
CA HIS A 417 10.77 -14.20 -16.77
C HIS A 417 10.81 -14.56 -15.27
N ILE A 418 10.45 -13.63 -14.37
CA ILE A 418 10.15 -14.01 -12.99
C ILE A 418 8.85 -14.81 -12.87
N ILE A 419 8.72 -15.55 -11.78
CA ILE A 419 7.52 -16.32 -11.42
C ILE A 419 6.39 -15.35 -11.03
N ARG A 420 5.21 -15.58 -11.57
CA ARG A 420 3.93 -14.96 -11.19
C ARG A 420 3.05 -16.01 -10.55
N ILE A 421 2.46 -15.67 -9.40
CA ILE A 421 1.53 -16.55 -8.69
C ILE A 421 0.13 -16.33 -9.26
N ASN A 422 -0.63 -17.42 -9.37
CA ASN A 422 -1.99 -17.41 -9.87
C ASN A 422 -2.91 -18.24 -8.96
N THR A 423 -4.22 -18.04 -9.14
CA THR A 423 -5.23 -18.86 -8.47
C THR A 423 -5.31 -20.24 -9.12
N GLY A 424 -5.45 -21.26 -8.28
CA GLY A 424 -5.90 -22.58 -8.66
C GLY A 424 -7.41 -22.71 -8.52
N LYS A 425 -7.86 -23.90 -8.10
CA LYS A 425 -9.28 -24.24 -7.96
C LYS A 425 -9.96 -23.44 -6.84
N GLY A 426 -11.19 -23.02 -7.12
CA GLY A 426 -12.10 -22.43 -6.13
C GLY A 426 -12.63 -23.47 -5.13
N TYR A 427 -13.03 -23.01 -3.95
CA TYR A 427 -13.62 -23.83 -2.89
C TYR A 427 -14.73 -23.11 -2.12
N ASN A 428 -15.63 -23.88 -1.53
CA ASN A 428 -16.85 -23.38 -0.87
C ASN A 428 -16.72 -23.18 0.64
N GLY A 429 -15.60 -23.61 1.24
CA GLY A 429 -15.37 -23.49 2.68
C GLY A 429 -15.94 -24.62 3.51
N ASP A 430 -16.14 -25.78 2.90
CA ASP A 430 -16.59 -27.02 3.55
C ASP A 430 -15.42 -27.83 4.13
N GLU A 431 -14.19 -27.34 3.96
CA GLU A 431 -12.99 -27.98 4.49
C GLU A 431 -13.00 -28.02 6.02
N GLU A 432 -12.50 -29.11 6.60
CA GLU A 432 -12.44 -29.28 8.06
C GLU A 432 -11.55 -28.22 8.72
N ALA A 433 -10.46 -27.85 8.05
CA ALA A 433 -9.47 -26.86 8.49
C ALA A 433 -8.95 -26.07 7.27
N PRO A 434 -8.27 -24.92 7.50
CA PRO A 434 -7.57 -24.22 6.42
C PRO A 434 -6.67 -25.17 5.62
N THR A 435 -6.67 -25.02 4.30
CA THR A 435 -5.89 -25.90 3.40
C THR A 435 -4.49 -25.34 3.21
N GLN A 436 -3.45 -26.16 3.31
CA GLN A 436 -2.09 -25.72 2.98
C GLN A 436 -1.99 -25.28 1.50
N ILE A 437 -1.23 -24.22 1.24
CA ILE A 437 -0.94 -23.70 -0.10
C ILE A 437 0.55 -23.33 -0.19
N PRO A 438 1.16 -23.31 -1.39
CA PRO A 438 2.57 -22.99 -1.54
C PRO A 438 2.88 -21.49 -1.53
N PHE A 439 1.91 -20.64 -1.83
CA PHE A 439 2.18 -19.23 -2.14
C PHE A 439 1.54 -18.25 -1.16
N VAL A 440 2.27 -17.18 -0.87
CA VAL A 440 1.81 -16.00 -0.13
C VAL A 440 1.45 -14.90 -1.12
N ALA A 441 0.26 -14.33 -0.97
CA ALA A 441 -0.14 -13.11 -1.67
C ALA A 441 0.31 -11.88 -0.86
N ALA A 442 0.97 -10.92 -1.52
CA ALA A 442 1.43 -9.72 -0.81
C ALA A 442 0.30 -8.73 -0.53
N GLY A 443 -0.87 -8.90 -1.18
CA GLY A 443 -2.08 -8.11 -0.95
C GLY A 443 -2.96 -8.61 0.20
N PHE A 444 -2.76 -9.84 0.68
CA PHE A 444 -3.40 -10.36 1.89
C PHE A 444 -2.61 -11.54 2.49
N PHE A 445 -2.10 -11.36 3.71
CA PHE A 445 -1.76 -12.48 4.59
C PHE A 445 -1.96 -12.12 6.07
N PHE A 446 -2.28 -13.12 6.89
CA PHE A 446 -2.52 -12.99 8.34
C PHE A 446 -1.66 -14.01 9.10
N ALA A 447 -0.82 -13.56 10.03
CA ALA A 447 0.12 -14.42 10.76
C ALA A 447 0.31 -13.93 12.22
N PRO A 448 0.79 -14.78 13.15
CA PRO A 448 1.37 -14.30 14.39
C PRO A 448 2.52 -13.33 14.11
N ALA A 449 2.62 -12.25 14.88
CA ALA A 449 3.58 -11.17 14.61
C ALA A 449 5.06 -11.61 14.73
N ARG A 450 5.32 -12.78 15.33
CA ARG A 450 6.65 -13.40 15.35
C ARG A 450 7.22 -13.61 13.94
N PHE A 451 6.37 -13.70 12.93
CA PHE A 451 6.76 -13.70 11.51
C PHE A 451 7.70 -12.55 11.14
N LEU A 452 7.53 -11.36 11.72
CA LEU A 452 8.37 -10.19 11.43
C LEU A 452 9.85 -10.38 11.79
N LEU A 453 10.15 -11.27 12.75
CA LEU A 453 11.53 -11.62 13.09
C LEU A 453 12.13 -12.60 12.10
N ASP A 454 11.37 -13.63 11.75
CA ASP A 454 11.88 -14.72 10.92
C ASP A 454 11.94 -14.30 9.44
N VAL A 455 11.01 -13.48 8.98
CA VAL A 455 10.88 -13.07 7.58
C VAL A 455 10.67 -11.55 7.50
N PRO A 456 11.67 -10.74 7.88
CA PRO A 456 11.56 -9.28 7.82
C PRO A 456 11.40 -8.79 6.38
N PHE A 457 10.68 -7.69 6.19
CA PHE A 457 10.56 -7.04 4.89
C PHE A 457 11.91 -6.46 4.45
N ASP A 458 12.27 -6.68 3.18
CA ASP A 458 13.57 -6.27 2.64
C ASP A 458 13.59 -4.78 2.25
N PRO A 459 14.41 -3.92 2.89
CA PRO A 459 14.50 -2.50 2.61
C PRO A 459 15.25 -2.19 1.31
N TYR A 460 15.71 -3.19 0.56
CA TYR A 460 16.45 -3.05 -0.69
C TYR A 460 15.64 -3.46 -1.93
N LEU A 461 14.30 -3.40 -1.84
CA LEU A 461 13.37 -3.67 -2.96
C LEU A 461 12.64 -2.41 -3.50
N PRO A 462 13.31 -1.26 -3.75
CA PRO A 462 12.64 -0.10 -4.33
C PRO A 462 12.10 -0.41 -5.73
N TRP A 463 10.97 0.19 -6.09
CA TRP A 463 10.25 0.02 -7.36
C TRP A 463 9.81 -1.42 -7.67
N CYS A 464 9.90 -2.33 -6.71
CA CYS A 464 9.41 -3.71 -6.85
C CYS A 464 7.88 -3.75 -6.70
N PHE A 465 7.23 -4.42 -7.65
CA PHE A 465 5.77 -4.67 -7.67
C PHE A 465 5.45 -6.14 -8.00
N MET A 466 6.39 -6.84 -8.64
CA MET A 466 6.25 -8.24 -9.06
C MET A 466 7.50 -8.98 -8.64
N GLY A 467 7.34 -10.22 -8.19
CA GLY A 467 8.43 -11.08 -7.70
C GLY A 467 8.54 -11.14 -6.17
N GLU A 468 8.06 -10.12 -5.47
CA GLU A 468 8.05 -10.09 -4.00
C GLU A 468 7.22 -11.24 -3.38
N GLU A 469 6.15 -11.68 -4.04
CA GLU A 469 5.27 -12.75 -3.55
C GLU A 469 5.98 -14.11 -3.52
N ILE A 470 6.68 -14.47 -4.61
CA ILE A 470 7.45 -15.73 -4.64
C ILE A 470 8.65 -15.68 -3.69
N MET A 471 9.31 -14.52 -3.58
CA MET A 471 10.36 -14.32 -2.57
C MET A 471 9.82 -14.53 -1.16
N LEU A 472 8.69 -13.92 -0.82
CA LEU A 472 8.06 -14.05 0.49
C LEU A 472 7.65 -15.50 0.78
N SER A 473 7.11 -16.20 -0.22
CA SER A 473 6.68 -17.60 -0.12
C SER A 473 7.86 -18.53 0.21
N MET A 474 8.96 -18.40 -0.53
CA MET A 474 10.15 -19.23 -0.31
C MET A 474 10.86 -18.88 1.00
N ARG A 475 10.90 -17.60 1.38
CA ARG A 475 11.45 -17.19 2.68
C ARG A 475 10.61 -17.72 3.84
N ALA A 476 9.28 -17.62 3.77
CA ALA A 476 8.38 -18.21 4.75
C ALA A 476 8.66 -19.72 4.89
N TRP A 477 8.68 -20.45 3.77
CA TRP A 477 8.97 -21.88 3.76
C TRP A 477 10.30 -22.23 4.45
N THR A 478 11.39 -21.59 4.01
CA THR A 478 12.75 -21.90 4.48
C THR A 478 12.97 -21.53 5.94
N HIS A 479 12.16 -20.62 6.51
CA HIS A 479 12.12 -20.30 7.94
C HIS A 479 11.08 -21.13 8.73
N GLY A 480 10.51 -22.16 8.12
CA GLY A 480 9.60 -23.11 8.78
C GLY A 480 8.13 -22.69 8.84
N TRP A 481 7.72 -21.62 8.16
CA TRP A 481 6.32 -21.18 8.11
C TRP A 481 5.53 -21.94 7.05
N ASP A 482 4.36 -22.46 7.42
CA ASP A 482 3.40 -22.98 6.45
C ASP A 482 2.33 -21.95 6.11
N VAL A 483 1.92 -21.96 4.84
CA VAL A 483 0.91 -21.04 4.32
C VAL A 483 -0.37 -21.81 4.08
N TYR A 484 -1.50 -21.22 4.45
CA TYR A 484 -2.82 -21.82 4.33
C TYR A 484 -3.79 -20.88 3.64
N ALA A 485 -4.63 -21.42 2.75
CA ALA A 485 -5.86 -20.75 2.35
C ALA A 485 -6.89 -20.88 3.50
N PRO A 486 -7.50 -19.77 3.94
CA PRO A 486 -8.57 -19.85 4.95
C PRO A 486 -9.76 -20.63 4.39
N ARG A 487 -10.62 -21.23 5.22
CA ARG A 487 -11.84 -21.90 4.72
C ARG A 487 -12.81 -20.91 4.07
N ARG A 488 -12.78 -19.65 4.48
CA ARG A 488 -13.62 -18.58 3.93
C ARG A 488 -12.83 -17.29 3.89
N ASN A 489 -13.15 -16.43 2.93
CA ASN A 489 -12.59 -15.08 2.90
C ASN A 489 -13.52 -14.11 3.64
N TRP A 490 -12.96 -13.41 4.62
CA TRP A 490 -13.66 -12.41 5.45
C TRP A 490 -13.34 -10.98 5.04
N ILE A 491 -12.60 -10.81 3.94
CA ILE A 491 -12.39 -9.55 3.25
C ILE A 491 -12.66 -9.72 1.75
N ALA A 492 -12.99 -8.61 1.09
CA ALA A 492 -13.08 -8.52 -0.36
C ALA A 492 -12.20 -7.38 -0.88
N HIS A 493 -11.71 -7.50 -2.10
CA HIS A 493 -10.72 -6.60 -2.70
C HIS A 493 -11.25 -5.91 -3.96
N GLN A 494 -10.99 -4.61 -4.11
CA GLN A 494 -11.36 -3.89 -5.33
C GLN A 494 -10.31 -4.13 -6.44
N TYR A 495 -10.52 -5.12 -7.29
CA TYR A 495 -9.65 -5.30 -8.45
C TYR A 495 -9.85 -4.18 -9.46
N ARG A 496 -8.85 -3.30 -9.56
CA ARG A 496 -8.89 -2.09 -10.39
C ARG A 496 -8.34 -2.37 -11.80
N PRO A 497 -9.15 -2.28 -12.87
CA PRO A 497 -8.63 -2.27 -14.23
C PRO A 497 -7.59 -1.17 -14.41
N GLY A 498 -6.44 -1.51 -15.00
CA GLY A 498 -5.33 -0.57 -15.23
C GLY A 498 -5.63 0.62 -16.16
N ARG A 499 -6.88 0.78 -16.60
CA ARG A 499 -7.36 1.80 -17.55
C ARG A 499 -8.45 2.71 -16.96
N MET A 500 -8.76 2.61 -15.67
CA MET A 500 -9.71 3.50 -14.97
C MET A 500 -9.17 4.91 -14.71
N GLY A 501 -7.96 5.25 -15.18
CA GLY A 501 -7.38 6.56 -14.92
C GLY A 501 -6.85 6.77 -13.50
N LEU A 502 -6.81 5.71 -12.69
CA LEU A 502 -6.23 5.74 -11.35
C LEU A 502 -4.70 5.89 -11.42
N PRO A 503 -4.11 6.79 -10.61
CA PRO A 503 -2.66 6.95 -10.52
C PRO A 503 -1.95 5.64 -10.16
N LYS A 504 -0.74 5.48 -10.66
CA LYS A 504 0.17 4.37 -10.33
C LYS A 504 1.55 4.95 -10.05
N PHE A 505 2.27 4.39 -9.08
CA PHE A 505 3.54 4.95 -8.61
C PHE A 505 4.56 5.10 -9.74
N TRP A 506 4.63 4.15 -10.68
CA TRP A 506 5.52 4.23 -11.84
C TRP A 506 5.26 5.46 -12.71
N GLY A 507 4.02 5.96 -12.74
CA GLY A 507 3.67 7.21 -13.40
C GLY A 507 4.27 8.43 -12.70
N SER A 508 4.28 8.44 -11.36
CA SER A 508 4.85 9.52 -10.54
C SER A 508 6.37 9.51 -10.60
N VAL A 509 7.01 8.33 -10.53
CA VAL A 509 8.46 8.15 -10.76
C VAL A 509 8.87 8.66 -12.14
N GLY A 510 8.12 8.31 -13.18
CA GLY A 510 8.39 8.81 -14.54
C GLY A 510 8.28 10.33 -14.64
N ARG A 511 7.27 10.94 -14.00
CA ARG A 511 7.11 12.40 -13.99
C ARG A 511 8.26 13.11 -13.27
N LEU A 512 8.67 12.61 -12.10
CA LEU A 512 9.75 13.19 -11.30
C LEU A 512 11.05 13.34 -12.12
N PHE A 513 11.43 12.30 -12.85
CA PHE A 513 12.66 12.28 -13.66
C PHE A 513 12.46 12.76 -15.11
N GLY A 514 11.39 13.50 -15.38
CA GLY A 514 11.15 14.16 -16.68
C GLY A 514 10.83 13.21 -17.84
N ARG A 515 10.43 11.96 -17.55
CA ARG A 515 10.05 10.93 -18.54
C ARG A 515 8.69 10.31 -18.16
N PRO A 516 7.57 11.04 -18.37
CA PRO A 516 6.25 10.57 -17.95
C PRO A 516 5.90 9.18 -18.49
N GLY A 517 5.25 8.37 -17.66
CA GLY A 517 4.90 6.99 -17.98
C GLY A 517 5.87 5.96 -17.38
N PRO A 518 5.67 4.67 -17.67
CA PRO A 518 6.39 3.60 -16.98
C PRO A 518 7.85 3.45 -17.44
N GLY A 519 8.28 4.08 -18.53
CA GLY A 519 9.57 3.81 -19.16
C GLY A 519 10.78 3.93 -18.23
N PHE A 520 10.90 5.05 -17.49
CA PHE A 520 12.01 5.23 -16.55
C PHE A 520 11.88 4.33 -15.31
N SER A 521 10.65 4.17 -14.79
CA SER A 521 10.39 3.24 -13.69
C SER A 521 10.72 1.78 -14.06
N ASN A 522 10.45 1.36 -15.29
CA ASN A 522 10.82 0.06 -15.82
C ASN A 522 12.34 -0.10 -15.90
N GLN A 523 13.08 0.96 -16.24
CA GLN A 523 14.54 0.93 -16.21
C GLN A 523 15.04 0.67 -14.78
N LEU A 524 14.52 1.40 -13.79
CA LEU A 524 14.87 1.20 -12.37
C LEU A 524 14.51 -0.21 -11.89
N LYS A 525 13.30 -0.70 -12.24
CA LYS A 525 12.84 -2.05 -11.86
C LYS A 525 13.80 -3.15 -12.32
N LYS A 526 14.42 -3.03 -13.51
CA LYS A 526 15.31 -4.08 -14.05
C LYS A 526 16.46 -4.47 -13.11
N ARG A 527 17.08 -3.51 -12.41
CA ARG A 527 18.15 -3.82 -11.44
C ARG A 527 17.61 -4.55 -10.21
N ILE A 528 16.39 -4.24 -9.82
CA ILE A 528 15.75 -4.83 -8.63
C ILE A 528 15.21 -6.22 -8.93
N ILE A 529 14.81 -6.49 -10.17
CA ILE A 529 14.52 -7.86 -10.63
C ILE A 529 15.76 -8.75 -10.52
N LYS A 530 16.99 -8.24 -10.72
CA LYS A 530 18.20 -9.02 -10.43
C LYS A 530 18.27 -9.48 -8.98
N ARG A 531 17.83 -8.63 -8.03
CA ARG A 531 17.73 -9.01 -6.60
C ARG A 531 16.68 -10.07 -6.36
N VAL A 532 15.50 -9.94 -6.97
CA VAL A 532 14.46 -10.98 -6.93
C VAL A 532 15.02 -12.30 -7.44
N LYS A 533 15.67 -12.29 -8.60
CA LYS A 533 16.22 -13.49 -9.23
C LYS A 533 17.34 -14.12 -8.40
N HIS A 534 18.20 -13.30 -7.79
CA HIS A 534 19.22 -13.77 -6.85
C HIS A 534 18.59 -14.46 -5.64
N LEU A 535 17.63 -13.80 -4.98
CA LEU A 535 17.01 -14.29 -3.74
C LEU A 535 16.08 -15.50 -3.95
N VAL A 536 15.54 -15.70 -5.16
CA VAL A 536 14.81 -16.92 -5.54
C VAL A 536 15.76 -18.01 -6.02
N GLY A 537 16.98 -17.66 -6.43
CA GLY A 537 18.00 -18.58 -6.92
C GLY A 537 17.79 -19.00 -8.37
N TYR A 538 17.52 -18.07 -9.28
CA TYR A 538 17.50 -18.36 -10.72
C TYR A 538 18.92 -18.66 -11.22
N SER A 539 19.08 -19.68 -12.06
CA SER A 539 20.38 -20.04 -12.63
C SER A 539 20.75 -19.24 -13.88
N ASP A 540 19.74 -18.72 -14.61
CA ASP A 540 19.91 -18.05 -15.89
C ASP A 540 20.51 -16.64 -15.77
N CYS A 541 20.38 -16.02 -14.59
CA CYS A 541 21.11 -14.83 -14.23
C CYS A 541 21.20 -14.63 -12.72
N CYS A 542 22.11 -13.72 -12.34
CA CYS A 542 22.21 -13.14 -11.01
C CYS A 542 22.78 -14.07 -9.93
N THR A 543 23.67 -15.02 -10.29
CA THR A 543 24.57 -15.60 -9.27
C THR A 543 25.45 -14.51 -8.68
N ARG A 544 25.99 -14.76 -7.48
CA ARG A 544 26.88 -13.81 -6.79
C ARG A 544 28.07 -13.44 -7.68
N GLU A 545 28.66 -14.42 -8.36
CA GLU A 545 29.80 -14.25 -9.25
C GLU A 545 29.44 -13.37 -10.46
N MET A 546 28.28 -13.63 -11.09
CA MET A 546 27.82 -12.83 -12.23
C MET A 546 27.55 -11.38 -11.81
N LEU A 547 26.90 -11.16 -10.67
CA LEU A 547 26.61 -9.81 -10.17
C LEU A 547 27.88 -9.03 -9.84
N MET A 548 28.89 -9.70 -9.26
CA MET A 548 30.20 -9.09 -9.01
C MET A 548 30.93 -8.75 -10.32
N GLN A 549 30.89 -9.63 -11.32
CA GLN A 549 31.48 -9.38 -12.63
C GLN A 549 30.81 -8.21 -13.37
N ASP A 550 29.49 -8.07 -13.20
CA ASP A 550 28.69 -6.98 -13.77
C ASP A 550 28.86 -5.63 -13.03
N GLY A 551 29.53 -5.59 -11.87
CA GLY A 551 29.60 -4.39 -11.01
C GLY A 551 28.25 -4.02 -10.38
N ASP A 552 27.40 -5.02 -10.13
CA ASP A 552 26.06 -4.88 -9.58
C ASP A 552 26.01 -5.30 -8.10
N GLU A 553 27.04 -5.02 -7.31
CA GLU A 553 27.11 -5.42 -5.89
C GLU A 553 26.00 -4.81 -5.02
N LEU A 554 25.36 -3.72 -5.49
CA LEU A 554 24.17 -3.17 -4.83
C LEU A 554 23.00 -4.17 -4.77
N VAL A 555 22.96 -5.15 -5.66
CA VAL A 555 21.97 -6.24 -5.64
C VAL A 555 22.20 -7.16 -4.42
N LEU A 556 23.44 -7.24 -3.94
CA LEU A 556 23.90 -8.14 -2.89
C LEU A 556 23.85 -7.54 -1.48
N LEU A 557 23.25 -6.36 -1.29
CA LEU A 557 23.15 -5.73 0.03
C LEU A 557 22.33 -6.58 0.99
N ASP A 558 22.97 -7.03 2.07
CA ASP A 558 22.38 -7.84 3.15
C ASP A 558 21.57 -9.06 2.68
N VAL A 559 21.89 -9.63 1.51
CA VAL A 559 21.12 -10.74 0.93
C VAL A 559 21.09 -11.98 1.79
N GLU A 560 22.08 -12.19 2.65
CA GLU A 560 22.09 -13.32 3.58
C GLU A 560 20.99 -13.19 4.65
N HIS A 561 20.73 -11.97 5.14
CA HIS A 561 19.69 -11.74 6.15
C HIS A 561 18.28 -11.72 5.55
N TYR A 562 18.15 -11.20 4.32
CA TYR A 562 16.87 -11.19 3.60
C TYR A 562 16.70 -12.39 2.68
N GLY A 563 17.56 -13.40 2.81
CA GLY A 563 17.59 -14.62 2.03
C GLY A 563 16.77 -15.74 2.67
N PHE A 564 17.18 -16.98 2.37
CA PHE A 564 16.54 -18.19 2.88
C PHE A 564 16.93 -18.50 4.32
N GLY A 565 16.00 -19.14 5.03
CA GLY A 565 16.27 -19.76 6.33
C GLY A 565 16.90 -21.14 6.18
N ASP A 566 17.15 -21.78 7.32
CA ASP A 566 17.84 -23.06 7.44
C ASP A 566 16.94 -24.22 7.89
N VAL A 567 15.64 -23.98 8.09
CA VAL A 567 14.69 -24.99 8.60
C VAL A 567 14.28 -25.98 7.51
N ARG A 568 14.06 -25.49 6.29
CA ARG A 568 13.74 -26.30 5.10
C ARG A 568 14.48 -25.73 3.90
N SER A 569 14.83 -26.58 2.94
CA SER A 569 15.60 -26.15 1.77
C SER A 569 14.73 -25.51 0.68
N ARG A 570 15.37 -24.69 -0.16
CA ARG A 570 14.79 -24.17 -1.41
C ARG A 570 14.43 -25.32 -2.36
N GLU A 571 15.27 -26.33 -2.46
CA GLU A 571 15.10 -27.44 -3.39
C GLU A 571 13.88 -28.28 -3.01
N GLU A 572 13.64 -28.48 -1.71
CA GLU A 572 12.39 -29.09 -1.22
C GLU A 572 11.17 -28.24 -1.57
N TYR A 573 11.24 -26.91 -1.44
CA TYR A 573 10.15 -26.01 -1.83
C TYR A 573 9.83 -26.13 -3.32
N LEU A 574 10.83 -26.04 -4.20
CA LEU A 574 10.64 -26.10 -5.65
C LEU A 574 10.02 -27.44 -6.08
N LYS A 575 10.49 -28.54 -5.50
CA LYS A 575 9.92 -29.86 -5.73
C LYS A 575 8.48 -29.98 -5.23
N TRP A 576 8.19 -29.43 -4.05
CA TRP A 576 6.87 -29.47 -3.41
C TRP A 576 5.84 -28.59 -4.14
N ALA A 577 6.24 -27.39 -4.54
CA ALA A 577 5.46 -26.42 -5.30
C ALA A 577 5.46 -26.67 -6.82
N LYS A 578 6.15 -27.72 -7.28
CA LYS A 578 6.20 -28.14 -8.70
C LYS A 578 6.71 -27.05 -9.65
N ILE A 579 7.78 -26.37 -9.24
CA ILE A 579 8.42 -25.28 -9.99
C ILE A 579 9.78 -25.76 -10.50
N ASP A 580 10.00 -25.64 -11.80
CA ASP A 580 11.31 -25.76 -12.43
C ASP A 580 11.78 -24.36 -12.86
N VAL A 581 12.70 -23.79 -12.08
CA VAL A 581 13.22 -22.44 -12.31
C VAL A 581 14.12 -22.38 -13.55
N ASP A 582 14.82 -23.48 -13.86
CA ASP A 582 15.79 -23.53 -14.95
C ASP A 582 15.09 -23.73 -16.29
N ALA A 583 14.09 -24.63 -16.33
CA ALA A 583 13.22 -24.82 -17.48
C ALA A 583 12.20 -23.69 -17.65
N LYS A 584 12.00 -22.85 -16.61
CA LYS A 584 10.98 -21.80 -16.54
C LYS A 584 9.55 -22.36 -16.65
N GLU A 585 9.31 -23.46 -15.93
CA GLU A 585 8.04 -24.18 -15.95
C GLU A 585 7.41 -24.22 -14.55
N CYS A 586 6.09 -24.04 -14.53
CA CYS A 586 5.25 -24.28 -13.35
C CYS A 586 4.27 -25.39 -13.72
N HIS A 587 4.23 -26.47 -12.93
CA HIS A 587 3.31 -27.58 -13.17
C HIS A 587 2.10 -27.53 -12.21
N PRO A 588 0.98 -28.21 -12.56
CA PRO A 588 -0.17 -28.31 -11.67
C PRO A 588 0.20 -28.90 -10.30
N ILE A 589 -0.37 -28.28 -9.24
CA ILE A 589 -0.15 -28.68 -7.85
C ILE A 589 -1.42 -29.38 -7.35
N ASP A 590 -1.56 -30.68 -7.64
CA ASP A 590 -2.80 -31.43 -7.41
C ASP A 590 -3.24 -31.46 -5.94
N TRP A 591 -2.30 -31.72 -5.02
CA TRP A 591 -2.58 -31.77 -3.57
C TRP A 591 -3.20 -30.45 -3.08
N CYS A 592 -2.70 -29.31 -3.58
CA CYS A 592 -3.21 -27.99 -3.25
C CYS A 592 -4.60 -27.78 -3.86
N ASN A 593 -4.78 -28.13 -5.14
CA ASN A 593 -6.06 -27.96 -5.83
C ASN A 593 -7.19 -28.85 -5.27
N HIS A 594 -6.85 -30.03 -4.75
CA HIS A 594 -7.82 -30.95 -4.14
C HIS A 594 -8.10 -30.66 -2.66
N GLY A 595 -7.36 -29.75 -2.04
CA GLY A 595 -7.56 -29.47 -0.63
C GLY A 595 -6.99 -30.56 0.28
N GLU A 596 -6.00 -31.31 -0.21
CA GLU A 596 -5.40 -32.40 0.55
C GLU A 596 -4.69 -31.84 1.78
N LEU A 597 -5.02 -32.41 2.93
CA LEU A 597 -4.39 -32.03 4.17
C LEU A 597 -3.04 -32.77 4.30
N LEU A 598 -1.98 -32.12 3.82
CA LEU A 598 -0.60 -32.60 3.94
C LEU A 598 -0.09 -32.65 5.38
#